data_AF-A0A315ZJG1-F1
#
_entry.id   AF-A0A315ZJG1-F1
#
_cell.length_a   1.000
_cell.length_b   1.000
_cell.length_c   1.000
_cell.angle_alpha   90.00
_cell.angle_beta   90.00
_cell.angle_gamma   90.00
#
_symmetry.space_group_name_H-M   'P 1'
#
loop_
_entity.id
_entity.type
_entity.pdbx_description
1 polymer ?
#
loop_
_entity_poly.entity_id
_entity_poly.type
_entity_poly.pdbx_seq_one_letter_code
_entity_poly.pdbx_strand_id
1 'polypeptide(L)'
;MLDWGRSRTTIRSGTLLHDHPKRNMIAISAPQPPATHRPHRVNEVRVSPPSGEDHDVMSAAVALDLLRMLRGAGIDAWVDGGWGVDALLGEQTRPHADLDIVLPATHLARAREVLSGAGFVALREWLPTALAMRHPDGREVDLHPVTPTADGGGDQELFAPDPPFHYGPPTTGFLDGQGVPCVSAETQLRAHMGYEPQPEDRADVVALAARFALPRPEGY
;
A
#
# COMPACT_ATOMS: atom_id res chain seq x y z
N MET A 1 -50.69 -31.15 32.66
CA MET A 1 -50.00 -31.75 33.82
C MET A 1 -48.80 -32.49 33.25
N LEU A 2 -47.66 -31.81 33.13
CA LEU A 2 -46.53 -31.79 34.08
C LEU A 2 -45.87 -33.19 34.12
N ASP A 3 -44.60 -33.36 33.72
CA ASP A 3 -43.48 -32.83 34.48
C ASP A 3 -42.19 -32.66 33.65
N TRP A 4 -41.43 -31.65 34.03
CA TRP A 4 -40.14 -31.21 33.49
C TRP A 4 -39.02 -31.77 34.38
N GLY A 5 -38.27 -32.75 33.87
CA GLY A 5 -37.10 -33.29 34.54
C GLY A 5 -35.91 -32.32 34.51
N ARG A 6 -35.73 -31.57 35.61
CA ARG A 6 -34.53 -30.79 35.92
C ARG A 6 -33.33 -31.70 36.16
N SER A 7 -32.20 -31.37 35.54
CA SER A 7 -30.88 -31.62 36.13
C SER A 7 -30.17 -30.29 36.33
N ARG A 8 -30.08 -29.90 37.61
CA ARG A 8 -29.18 -28.86 38.10
C ARG A 8 -27.83 -29.53 38.39
N THR A 9 -26.77 -29.04 37.77
CA THR A 9 -25.42 -29.16 38.33
C THR A 9 -24.78 -27.78 38.31
N THR A 10 -24.74 -27.17 39.49
CA THR A 10 -23.91 -26.00 39.79
C THR A 10 -22.55 -26.51 40.25
N ILE A 11 -21.46 -26.20 39.53
CA ILE A 11 -20.12 -26.08 40.12
C ILE A 11 -19.43 -24.83 39.56
N ARG A 12 -18.79 -24.12 40.49
CA ARG A 12 -18.17 -22.80 40.44
C ARG A 12 -16.95 -22.68 39.53
N SER A 13 -16.77 -21.45 39.06
CA SER A 13 -15.53 -20.67 38.95
C SER A 13 -14.26 -21.38 38.47
N GLY A 14 -13.87 -21.05 37.24
CA GLY A 14 -12.51 -21.16 36.74
C GLY A 14 -12.26 -20.04 35.75
N THR A 15 -11.76 -18.92 36.24
CA THR A 15 -11.19 -17.83 35.42
C THR A 15 -10.02 -18.40 34.63
N LEU A 16 -10.18 -18.55 33.33
CA LEU A 16 -9.06 -18.69 32.40
C LEU A 16 -9.35 -17.76 31.22
N LEU A 17 -8.92 -16.50 31.39
CA LEU A 17 -8.54 -15.67 30.25
C LEU A 17 -7.52 -16.47 29.45
N HIS A 18 -7.97 -17.13 28.38
CA HIS A 18 -7.07 -17.52 27.31
C HIS A 18 -6.86 -16.27 26.48
N ASP A 19 -5.86 -15.51 26.92
CA ASP A 19 -5.26 -14.40 26.20
C ASP A 19 -4.86 -14.92 24.81
N HIS A 20 -5.69 -14.63 23.82
CA HIS A 20 -5.37 -14.90 22.43
C HIS A 20 -4.44 -13.77 21.97
N PRO A 21 -3.17 -14.04 21.62
CA PRO A 21 -2.34 -13.01 21.05
C PRO A 21 -2.99 -12.54 19.73
N LYS A 22 -3.34 -11.25 19.71
CA LYS A 22 -3.90 -10.54 18.56
C LYS A 22 -2.96 -10.75 17.37
N ARG A 23 -3.52 -11.31 16.30
CA ARG A 23 -2.80 -11.66 15.07
C ARG A 23 -2.57 -10.38 14.26
N ASN A 24 -1.31 -10.01 14.10
CA ASN A 24 -0.89 -8.93 13.21
C ASN A 24 -1.15 -9.36 11.76
N MET A 25 -2.14 -8.73 11.13
CA MET A 25 -2.24 -8.68 9.67
C MET A 25 -1.32 -7.55 9.20
N ILE A 26 -0.64 -7.77 8.07
CA ILE A 26 0.38 -6.87 7.53
C ILE A 26 -0.27 -5.96 6.48
N ALA A 27 0.12 -4.69 6.52
CA ALA A 27 -0.29 -3.67 5.59
C ALA A 27 0.09 -4.01 4.16
N ILE A 28 -0.66 -3.49 3.20
CA ILE A 28 -0.16 -3.22 1.85
C ILE A 28 0.74 -1.96 1.90
N SER A 29 1.64 -1.96 2.87
CA SER A 29 2.75 -1.03 3.07
C SER A 29 3.88 -1.87 3.65
N ALA A 30 5.05 -1.79 3.02
CA ALA A 30 6.29 -2.41 3.47
C ALA A 30 6.41 -2.50 5.01
N PRO A 31 6.59 -3.69 5.63
CA PRO A 31 6.83 -3.75 7.07
C PRO A 31 8.13 -3.01 7.44
N GLN A 32 8.05 -2.10 8.42
CA GLN A 32 9.22 -1.42 8.99
C GLN A 32 10.13 -2.41 9.76
N PRO A 33 11.47 -2.30 9.67
CA PRO A 33 12.38 -3.21 10.35
C PRO A 33 12.41 -2.97 11.88
N PRO A 34 12.73 -3.99 12.70
CA PRO A 34 12.94 -3.82 14.14
C PRO A 34 14.20 -2.99 14.41
N ALA A 35 14.13 -2.14 15.44
CA ALA A 35 15.21 -1.25 15.85
C ALA A 35 16.52 -2.02 16.10
N THR A 36 17.54 -1.78 15.27
CA THR A 36 18.87 -2.35 15.48
C THR A 36 19.69 -1.47 16.42
N HIS A 37 20.18 -2.10 17.48
CA HIS A 37 21.09 -1.51 18.46
C HIS A 37 22.46 -1.27 17.79
N ARG A 38 22.96 -0.02 17.84
CA ARG A 38 24.30 0.35 17.38
C ARG A 38 25.40 -0.35 18.20
N PRO A 39 26.52 -0.70 17.55
CA PRO A 39 27.81 -0.30 18.15
C PRO A 39 28.83 0.30 17.16
N HIS A 40 29.51 1.33 17.69
CA HIS A 40 30.88 1.83 17.52
C HIS A 40 31.55 2.01 16.13
N ARG A 41 31.51 3.29 15.71
CA ARG A 41 32.53 4.20 15.15
C ARG A 41 33.93 3.65 14.77
N VAL A 42 34.30 3.87 13.50
CA VAL A 42 35.69 4.08 13.05
C VAL A 42 35.72 5.29 12.09
N ASN A 43 36.68 6.20 12.28
CA ASN A 43 36.98 7.40 11.45
C ASN A 43 37.38 6.99 10.01
N GLU A 44 37.34 7.75 8.91
CA GLU A 44 37.18 9.17 8.56
C GLU A 44 37.13 9.22 7.01
N VAL A 45 36.38 10.15 6.38
CA VAL A 45 36.78 11.06 5.28
C VAL A 45 35.59 12.03 5.10
N ARG A 46 35.82 13.33 5.33
CA ARG A 46 34.81 14.37 5.07
C ARG A 46 34.74 14.63 3.56
N VAL A 47 33.76 14.01 2.91
CA VAL A 47 33.18 14.57 1.69
C VAL A 47 32.03 15.46 2.16
N SER A 48 32.09 16.75 1.84
CA SER A 48 30.98 17.67 2.14
C SER A 48 29.73 17.20 1.39
N PRO A 49 28.59 16.95 2.06
CA PRO A 49 27.35 16.65 1.36
C PRO A 49 26.87 17.90 0.63
N PRO A 50 26.24 17.78 -0.55
CA PRO A 50 25.44 18.87 -1.09
C PRO A 50 24.33 19.19 -0.08
N SER A 51 24.12 20.48 0.15
CA SER A 51 23.09 21.04 1.04
C SER A 51 21.73 20.42 0.76
N GLY A 52 21.14 19.79 1.78
CA GLY A 52 19.78 19.26 1.71
C GLY A 52 18.73 20.35 1.71
N GLU A 53 17.63 20.07 1.01
CA GLU A 53 16.22 20.28 1.41
C GLU A 53 15.33 19.67 0.29
N ASP A 54 14.32 18.87 0.68
CA ASP A 54 13.31 18.15 -0.14
C ASP A 54 13.73 16.97 -1.07
N HIS A 55 14.46 15.98 -0.54
CA HIS A 55 14.75 14.74 -1.30
C HIS A 55 13.75 13.59 -1.11
N ASP A 56 12.76 13.72 -0.21
CA ASP A 56 11.82 12.64 0.14
C ASP A 56 10.37 12.90 -0.30
N VAL A 57 10.09 13.94 -1.10
CA VAL A 57 8.73 14.25 -1.57
C VAL A 57 8.67 14.19 -3.09
N MET A 58 7.82 13.31 -3.61
CA MET A 58 7.43 13.26 -5.01
C MET A 58 6.40 14.36 -5.30
N SER A 59 6.53 15.02 -6.45
CA SER A 59 5.51 15.95 -6.95
C SER A 59 4.56 15.25 -7.93
N ALA A 60 3.36 15.81 -8.12
CA ALA A 60 2.39 15.27 -9.06
C ALA A 60 2.94 15.20 -10.50
N ALA A 61 3.76 16.19 -10.89
CA ALA A 61 4.43 16.21 -12.19
C ALA A 61 5.37 15.01 -12.36
N VAL A 62 6.15 14.68 -11.33
CA VAL A 62 7.05 13.51 -11.33
C VAL A 62 6.25 12.21 -11.38
N ALA A 63 5.17 12.09 -10.59
CA ALA A 63 4.30 10.92 -10.63
C ALA A 63 3.70 10.72 -12.03
N LEU A 64 3.21 11.80 -12.66
CA LEU A 64 2.70 11.77 -14.03
C LEU A 64 3.77 11.38 -15.06
N ASP A 65 5.01 11.85 -14.92
CA ASP A 65 6.11 11.48 -15.81
C ASP A 65 6.44 9.98 -15.73
N LEU A 66 6.45 9.40 -14.52
CA LEU A 66 6.61 7.97 -14.32
C LEU A 66 5.46 7.17 -14.93
N LEU A 67 4.21 7.62 -14.74
CA LEU A 67 3.03 6.97 -15.33
C LEU A 67 3.05 7.04 -16.87
N ARG A 68 3.46 8.16 -17.46
CA ARG A 68 3.64 8.30 -18.92
C ARG A 68 4.74 7.38 -19.43
N MET A 69 5.84 7.25 -18.70
CA MET A 69 6.94 6.34 -19.05
C MET A 69 6.46 4.88 -19.10
N LEU A 70 5.77 4.42 -18.07
CA LEU A 70 5.22 3.06 -18.01
C LEU A 70 4.18 2.82 -19.12
N ARG A 71 3.26 3.77 -19.32
CA ARG A 71 2.27 3.70 -20.41
C ARG A 71 2.95 3.64 -21.79
N GLY A 72 3.99 4.44 -22.00
CA GLY A 72 4.78 4.43 -23.25
C GLY A 72 5.43 3.08 -23.56
N ALA A 73 5.69 2.27 -22.53
CA ALA A 73 6.18 0.90 -22.65
C ALA A 73 5.07 -0.16 -22.75
N GLY A 74 3.81 0.26 -22.89
CA GLY A 74 2.64 -0.62 -22.98
C GLY A 74 2.37 -1.36 -21.68
N ILE A 75 2.59 -0.71 -20.53
CA ILE A 75 2.29 -1.24 -19.20
C ILE A 75 0.97 -0.60 -18.73
N ASP A 76 -0.03 -1.44 -18.53
CA ASP A 76 -1.32 -1.06 -17.95
C ASP A 76 -1.17 -0.90 -16.43
N ALA A 77 -0.75 0.29 -16.00
CA ALA A 77 -0.52 0.67 -14.62
C ALA A 77 -1.71 1.44 -14.04
N TRP A 78 -2.10 1.12 -12.81
CA TRP A 78 -3.10 1.85 -12.03
C TRP A 78 -2.44 2.45 -10.79
N VAL A 79 -2.70 3.72 -10.52
CA VAL A 79 -2.19 4.40 -9.33
C VAL A 79 -2.92 3.88 -8.10
N ASP A 80 -2.17 3.49 -7.08
CA ASP A 80 -2.67 3.08 -5.78
C ASP A 80 -2.12 3.99 -4.67
N GLY A 81 -2.41 3.66 -3.41
CA GLY A 81 -1.84 4.33 -2.24
C GLY A 81 -2.16 5.83 -2.19
N GLY A 82 -1.26 6.62 -1.60
CA GLY A 82 -1.50 8.05 -1.35
C GLY A 82 -1.75 8.87 -2.62
N TRP A 83 -1.00 8.62 -3.69
CA TRP A 83 -1.27 9.26 -4.98
C TRP A 83 -2.61 8.82 -5.58
N GLY A 84 -3.02 7.58 -5.36
CA GLY A 84 -4.33 7.08 -5.80
C GLY A 84 -5.48 7.76 -5.06
N VAL A 85 -5.34 7.95 -3.74
CA VAL A 85 -6.26 8.73 -2.90
C VAL A 85 -6.39 10.15 -3.44
N ASP A 86 -5.28 10.86 -3.61
CA ASP A 86 -5.29 12.25 -4.09
C ASP A 86 -5.81 12.36 -5.52
N ALA A 87 -5.57 11.35 -6.37
CA ALA A 87 -6.18 11.28 -7.70
C ALA A 87 -7.72 11.18 -7.61
N LEU A 88 -8.27 10.40 -6.68
CA LEU A 88 -9.72 10.28 -6.48
C LEU A 88 -10.34 11.55 -5.91
N LEU A 89 -9.61 12.26 -5.04
CA LEU A 89 -10.03 13.53 -4.46
C LEU A 89 -9.94 14.69 -5.48
N GLY A 90 -8.99 14.60 -6.42
CA GLY A 90 -8.71 15.62 -7.43
C GLY A 90 -7.83 16.75 -6.93
N GLU A 91 -7.23 16.60 -5.75
CA GLU A 91 -6.33 17.57 -5.13
C GLU A 91 -5.26 16.83 -4.32
N GLN A 92 -4.07 17.45 -4.18
CA GLN A 92 -3.02 16.89 -3.35
C GLN A 92 -3.29 17.25 -1.88
N THR A 93 -3.56 16.25 -1.02
CA THR A 93 -3.94 16.48 0.38
C THR A 93 -2.75 16.43 1.33
N ARG A 94 -1.65 15.78 0.91
CA ARG A 94 -0.41 15.66 1.69
C ARG A 94 0.83 15.43 0.79
N PRO A 95 2.04 15.56 1.32
CA PRO A 95 3.25 15.06 0.65
C PRO A 95 3.21 13.53 0.48
N HIS A 96 3.77 13.03 -0.61
CA HIS A 96 3.96 11.60 -0.91
C HIS A 96 5.42 11.33 -1.19
N ALA A 97 5.99 10.24 -0.66
CA ALA A 97 7.41 9.90 -0.86
C ALA A 97 7.64 8.91 -2.02
N ASP A 98 6.60 8.16 -2.34
CA ASP A 98 6.58 7.03 -3.25
C ASP A 98 5.42 7.14 -4.26
N LEU A 99 5.39 6.22 -5.21
CA LEU A 99 4.29 5.99 -6.13
C LEU A 99 3.96 4.49 -6.15
N ASP A 100 2.83 4.13 -5.57
CA ASP A 100 2.29 2.76 -5.60
C ASP A 100 1.55 2.50 -6.92
N ILE A 101 1.86 1.37 -7.54
CA ILE A 101 1.33 0.99 -8.85
C ILE A 101 0.86 -0.46 -8.83
N VAL A 102 -0.40 -0.67 -9.15
CA VAL A 102 -0.95 -1.98 -9.50
C VAL A 102 -0.73 -2.24 -10.99
N LEU A 103 -0.27 -3.44 -11.35
CA LEU A 103 -0.10 -3.85 -12.74
C LEU A 103 -0.27 -5.36 -12.93
N PRO A 104 -0.66 -5.84 -14.13
CA PRO A 104 -0.64 -7.27 -14.45
C PRO A 104 0.73 -7.88 -14.18
N ALA A 105 0.79 -9.03 -13.52
CA ALA A 105 2.06 -9.71 -13.19
C ALA A 105 2.90 -10.03 -14.45
N THR A 106 2.26 -10.23 -15.59
CA THR A 106 2.90 -10.39 -16.90
C THR A 106 3.67 -9.15 -17.37
N HIS A 107 3.38 -7.97 -16.83
CA HIS A 107 4.07 -6.71 -17.14
C HIS A 107 5.22 -6.40 -16.18
N LEU A 108 5.37 -7.12 -15.07
CA LEU A 108 6.36 -6.83 -14.03
C LEU A 108 7.80 -6.79 -14.55
N ALA A 109 8.21 -7.78 -15.35
CA ALA A 109 9.56 -7.81 -15.90
C ALA A 109 9.86 -6.56 -16.76
N ARG A 110 8.89 -6.16 -17.58
CA ARG A 110 9.01 -4.95 -18.42
C ARG A 110 9.02 -3.68 -17.59
N ALA A 111 8.17 -3.59 -16.56
CA ALA A 111 8.16 -2.45 -15.64
C ALA A 111 9.52 -2.29 -14.94
N ARG A 112 10.09 -3.40 -14.46
CA ARG A 112 11.43 -3.43 -13.87
C ARG A 112 12.50 -2.95 -14.85
N GLU A 113 12.49 -3.44 -16.09
CA GLU A 113 13.44 -3.03 -17.13
C GLU A 113 13.34 -1.54 -17.45
N VAL A 114 12.12 -1.00 -17.60
CA VAL A 114 11.87 0.42 -17.89
C VAL A 114 12.38 1.30 -16.74
N LEU A 115 12.03 0.95 -15.50
CA LEU A 115 12.48 1.69 -14.32
C LEU A 115 14.01 1.60 -14.14
N SER A 116 14.61 0.43 -14.36
CA SER A 116 16.07 0.28 -14.35
C SER A 116 16.76 1.07 -15.45
N GLY A 117 16.16 1.15 -16.65
CA GLY A 117 16.64 2.02 -17.73
C GLY A 117 16.58 3.51 -17.37
N ALA A 118 15.64 3.89 -16.49
CA ALA A 118 15.52 5.23 -15.92
C ALA A 118 16.38 5.46 -14.66
N GLY A 119 17.22 4.49 -14.27
CA GLY A 119 18.15 4.63 -13.14
C GLY A 119 17.62 4.16 -11.79
N PHE A 120 16.42 3.58 -11.73
CA PHE A 120 15.90 2.97 -10.51
C PHE A 120 16.56 1.62 -10.24
N VAL A 121 16.85 1.33 -8.98
CA VAL A 121 17.39 0.05 -8.52
C VAL A 121 16.41 -0.62 -7.57
N ALA A 122 16.39 -1.95 -7.54
CA ALA A 122 15.58 -2.69 -6.58
C ALA A 122 15.99 -2.30 -5.15
N LEU A 123 15.02 -1.85 -4.37
CA LEU A 123 15.20 -1.51 -2.97
C LEU A 123 14.73 -2.66 -2.08
N ARG A 124 13.54 -3.19 -2.35
CA ARG A 124 12.95 -4.35 -1.65
C ARG A 124 12.30 -5.28 -2.67
N GLU A 125 12.52 -6.57 -2.53
CA GLU A 125 11.95 -7.60 -3.42
C GLU A 125 11.16 -8.62 -2.61
N TRP A 126 9.85 -8.58 -2.75
CA TRP A 126 8.89 -9.43 -2.03
C TRP A 126 8.00 -10.19 -2.99
N LEU A 127 8.52 -10.53 -4.17
CA LEU A 127 7.75 -11.20 -5.20
C LEU A 127 7.24 -12.57 -4.71
N PRO A 128 5.99 -12.97 -5.09
CA PRO A 128 5.11 -12.29 -6.06
C PRO A 128 4.35 -11.05 -5.53
N THR A 129 4.37 -10.79 -4.22
CA THR A 129 3.58 -9.73 -3.57
C THR A 129 3.89 -8.32 -4.04
N ALA A 130 5.17 -7.92 -4.05
CA ALA A 130 5.57 -6.57 -4.40
C ALA A 130 7.04 -6.46 -4.81
N LEU A 131 7.36 -5.42 -5.58
CA LEU A 131 8.72 -4.99 -5.91
C LEU A 131 8.83 -3.48 -5.73
N ALA A 132 9.68 -3.06 -4.80
CA ALA A 132 10.02 -1.68 -4.60
C ALA A 132 11.29 -1.31 -5.35
N MET A 133 11.27 -0.18 -6.06
CA MET A 133 12.44 0.35 -6.76
C MET A 133 12.67 1.80 -6.38
N ARG A 134 13.92 2.16 -6.11
CA ARG A 134 14.31 3.52 -5.72
C ARG A 134 15.35 4.10 -6.65
N HIS A 135 15.17 5.37 -7.00
CA HIS A 135 16.12 6.15 -7.76
C HIS A 135 17.10 6.86 -6.81
N PRO A 136 18.36 7.11 -7.19
CA PRO A 136 19.35 7.76 -6.33
C PRO A 136 18.98 9.17 -5.82
N ASP A 137 18.03 9.85 -6.47
CA ASP A 137 17.52 11.17 -6.02
C ASP A 137 16.44 11.09 -4.95
N GLY A 138 16.08 9.88 -4.49
CA GLY A 138 15.15 9.64 -3.39
C GLY A 138 13.82 9.03 -3.81
N ARG A 139 13.40 9.24 -5.06
CA ARG A 139 12.09 8.78 -5.58
C ARG A 139 11.94 7.27 -5.50
N GLU A 140 10.77 6.82 -5.07
CA GLU A 140 10.43 5.42 -4.89
C GLU A 140 9.20 5.04 -5.71
N VAL A 141 9.20 3.84 -6.28
CA VAL A 141 8.06 3.27 -7.01
C VAL A 141 7.85 1.85 -6.49
N ASP A 142 6.68 1.61 -5.93
CA ASP A 142 6.28 0.31 -5.40
C ASP A 142 5.32 -0.35 -6.40
N LEU A 143 5.72 -1.53 -6.88
CA LEU A 143 4.99 -2.30 -7.88
C LEU A 143 4.24 -3.42 -7.18
N HIS A 144 2.93 -3.50 -7.41
CA HIS A 144 2.01 -4.52 -6.92
C HIS A 144 1.50 -5.38 -8.08
N PRO A 145 2.14 -6.53 -8.36
CA PRO A 145 1.74 -7.44 -9.42
C PRO A 145 0.41 -8.10 -9.09
N VAL A 146 -0.53 -8.11 -10.05
CA VAL A 146 -1.81 -8.81 -9.93
C VAL A 146 -2.01 -9.83 -11.04
N THR A 147 -2.67 -10.94 -10.74
CA THR A 147 -3.22 -11.84 -11.75
C THR A 147 -4.57 -11.28 -12.22
N PRO A 148 -4.73 -10.92 -13.51
CA PRO A 148 -5.98 -10.31 -13.98
C PRO A 148 -7.21 -11.20 -13.76
N THR A 149 -8.31 -10.60 -13.35
CA THR A 149 -9.60 -11.28 -13.11
C THR A 149 -10.65 -10.90 -14.16
N ALA A 150 -11.71 -11.71 -14.28
CA ALA A 150 -12.72 -11.56 -15.33
C ALA A 150 -13.56 -10.27 -15.24
N ASP A 151 -13.60 -9.63 -14.08
CA ASP A 151 -14.27 -8.35 -13.83
C ASP A 151 -13.43 -7.13 -14.27
N GLY A 152 -12.20 -7.35 -14.76
CA GLY A 152 -11.26 -6.30 -15.17
C GLY A 152 -10.35 -5.81 -14.05
N GLY A 153 -10.44 -6.42 -12.85
CA GLY A 153 -9.54 -6.20 -11.73
C GLY A 153 -8.34 -7.14 -11.74
N GLY A 154 -7.83 -7.47 -10.55
CA GLY A 154 -6.81 -8.50 -10.39
C GLY A 154 -6.54 -8.92 -8.94
N ASP A 155 -6.05 -10.15 -8.79
CA ASP A 155 -5.70 -10.73 -7.49
C ASP A 155 -4.19 -10.61 -7.24
N GLN A 156 -3.80 -9.91 -6.18
CA GLN A 156 -2.43 -9.82 -5.69
C GLN A 156 -2.16 -10.97 -4.72
N GLU A 157 -1.10 -11.73 -4.98
CA GLU A 157 -0.64 -12.73 -4.03
C GLU A 157 -0.08 -12.06 -2.77
N LEU A 158 -0.50 -12.52 -1.59
CA LEU A 158 0.04 -12.09 -0.31
C LEU A 158 0.91 -13.20 0.31
N PHE A 159 1.71 -12.85 1.31
CA PHE A 159 2.47 -13.84 2.05
C PHE A 159 1.53 -14.77 2.83
N ALA A 160 1.81 -16.07 2.77
CA ALA A 160 1.09 -17.05 3.58
C ALA A 160 1.14 -16.66 5.08
N PRO A 161 0.02 -16.80 5.83
CA PRO A 161 -1.19 -17.54 5.48
C PRO A 161 -2.31 -16.71 4.84
N ASP A 162 -2.04 -15.45 4.46
CA ASP A 162 -3.10 -14.56 4.00
C ASP A 162 -3.60 -14.94 2.59
N PRO A 163 -4.92 -14.87 2.35
CA PRO A 163 -5.45 -15.08 1.00
C PRO A 163 -5.05 -13.91 0.09
N PRO A 164 -5.07 -14.10 -1.25
CA PRO A 164 -4.85 -13.01 -2.19
C PRO A 164 -5.76 -11.81 -1.93
N PHE A 165 -5.22 -10.60 -2.09
CA PHE A 165 -6.01 -9.37 -2.05
C PHE A 165 -6.59 -9.08 -3.44
N HIS A 166 -7.90 -8.88 -3.52
CA HIS A 166 -8.59 -8.61 -4.77
C HIS A 166 -8.73 -7.09 -5.01
N TYR A 167 -8.05 -6.58 -6.04
CA TYR A 167 -8.30 -5.26 -6.61
C TYR A 167 -9.47 -5.34 -7.57
N GLY A 168 -10.49 -4.50 -7.34
CA GLY A 168 -11.55 -4.31 -8.34
C GLY A 168 -11.03 -3.63 -9.61
N PRO A 169 -11.84 -3.53 -10.67
CA PRO A 169 -11.44 -2.83 -11.90
C PRO A 169 -11.04 -1.38 -11.61
N PRO A 170 -10.02 -0.85 -12.32
CA PRO A 170 -9.55 0.51 -12.11
C PRO A 170 -10.65 1.52 -12.49
N THR A 171 -10.63 2.66 -11.80
CA THR A 171 -11.41 3.86 -12.16
C THR A 171 -10.49 4.95 -12.69
N THR A 172 -11.04 6.15 -12.93
CA THR A 172 -10.26 7.33 -13.33
C THR A 172 -10.25 8.36 -12.22
N GLY A 173 -9.05 8.76 -11.80
CA GLY A 173 -8.78 9.92 -10.96
C GLY A 173 -8.03 11.01 -11.73
N PHE A 174 -7.69 12.11 -11.06
CA PHE A 174 -7.01 13.27 -11.65
C PHE A 174 -5.82 13.71 -10.81
N LEU A 175 -4.64 13.71 -11.41
CA LEU A 175 -3.43 14.32 -10.85
C LEU A 175 -3.10 15.56 -11.67
N ASP A 176 -3.05 16.73 -11.03
CA ASP A 176 -2.80 18.03 -11.70
C ASP A 176 -3.71 18.23 -12.94
N GLY A 177 -4.99 17.89 -12.79
CA GLY A 177 -6.00 17.95 -13.85
C GLY A 177 -5.88 16.88 -14.95
N GLN A 178 -4.91 15.96 -14.87
CA GLN A 178 -4.73 14.89 -15.85
C GLN A 178 -5.36 13.58 -15.40
N GLY A 179 -6.18 12.99 -16.25
CA GLY A 179 -6.83 11.71 -16.00
C GLY A 179 -5.83 10.55 -15.94
N VAL A 180 -5.83 9.82 -14.83
CA VAL A 180 -4.99 8.63 -14.60
C VAL A 180 -5.86 7.43 -14.18
N PRO A 181 -5.57 6.21 -14.66
CA PRO A 181 -6.16 5.00 -14.08
C PRO A 181 -5.72 4.89 -12.62
N CYS A 182 -6.65 4.68 -11.70
CA CYS A 182 -6.34 4.49 -10.28
C CYS A 182 -7.27 3.46 -9.64
N VAL A 183 -6.84 2.95 -8.48
CA VAL A 183 -7.63 2.04 -7.67
C VAL A 183 -8.90 2.74 -7.17
N SER A 184 -10.05 2.07 -7.26
CA SER A 184 -11.35 2.58 -6.80
C SER A 184 -11.33 2.96 -5.31
N ALA A 185 -12.18 3.92 -4.90
CA ALA A 185 -12.32 4.30 -3.50
C ALA A 185 -12.66 3.11 -2.58
N GLU A 186 -13.54 2.21 -3.02
CA GLU A 186 -13.91 1.01 -2.27
C GLU A 186 -12.72 0.07 -2.06
N THR A 187 -11.85 -0.07 -3.06
CA THR A 187 -10.65 -0.91 -2.94
C THR A 187 -9.58 -0.24 -2.09
N GLN A 188 -9.37 1.08 -2.23
CA GLN A 188 -8.49 1.87 -1.35
C GLN A 188 -8.88 1.71 0.13
N LEU A 189 -10.17 1.86 0.46
CA LEU A 189 -10.66 1.66 1.83
C LEU A 189 -10.44 0.23 2.34
N ARG A 190 -10.52 -0.79 1.47
CA ARG A 190 -10.23 -2.18 1.84
C ARG A 190 -8.74 -2.42 2.07
N ALA A 191 -7.85 -1.80 1.29
CA ALA A 191 -6.41 -1.92 1.44
C ALA A 191 -5.92 -1.44 2.81
N HIS A 192 -6.57 -0.41 3.35
CA HIS A 192 -6.33 0.13 4.70
C HIS A 192 -6.77 -0.80 5.86
N MET A 193 -7.53 -1.87 5.61
CA MET A 193 -7.96 -2.78 6.70
C MET A 193 -6.91 -3.81 7.12
N GLY A 194 -5.75 -3.85 6.45
CA GLY A 194 -4.73 -4.87 6.66
C GLY A 194 -3.73 -4.58 7.78
N TYR A 195 -3.78 -3.41 8.44
CA TYR A 195 -2.71 -2.95 9.34
C TYR A 195 -3.13 -1.90 10.35
N GLU A 196 -2.22 -1.58 11.28
CA GLU A 196 -2.39 -0.45 12.18
C GLU A 196 -2.15 0.87 11.42
N PRO A 197 -3.19 1.70 11.21
CA PRO A 197 -3.05 2.91 10.43
C PRO A 197 -2.20 3.99 11.11
N GLN A 198 -1.36 4.61 10.30
CA GLN A 198 -0.68 5.85 10.60
C GLN A 198 -1.66 7.04 10.51
N PRO A 199 -1.28 8.22 11.04
CA PRO A 199 -2.12 9.42 10.95
C PRO A 199 -2.53 9.77 9.52
N GLU A 200 -1.64 9.56 8.55
CA GLU A 200 -1.89 9.82 7.13
C GLU A 200 -2.95 8.86 6.57
N ASP A 201 -2.87 7.56 6.88
CA ASP A 201 -3.88 6.57 6.49
C ASP A 201 -5.27 6.92 7.04
N ARG A 202 -5.31 7.43 8.29
CA ARG A 202 -6.56 7.87 8.91
C ARG A 202 -7.17 9.07 8.18
N ALA A 203 -6.33 10.03 7.79
CA ALA A 203 -6.77 11.19 7.03
C ALA A 203 -7.29 10.77 5.63
N ASP A 204 -6.55 9.91 4.93
CA ASP A 204 -6.89 9.39 3.60
C ASP A 204 -8.26 8.66 3.63
N VAL A 205 -8.46 7.75 4.59
CA VAL A 205 -9.73 7.03 4.77
C VAL A 205 -10.89 7.97 5.07
N VAL A 206 -10.71 8.95 5.96
CA VAL A 206 -11.75 9.93 6.29
C VAL A 206 -12.12 10.75 5.06
N ALA A 207 -11.13 11.22 4.29
CA ALA A 207 -11.35 12.02 3.09
C ALA A 207 -12.08 11.21 2.00
N LEU A 208 -11.63 9.99 1.72
CA LEU A 208 -12.27 9.10 0.74
C LEU A 208 -13.71 8.76 1.15
N ALA A 209 -13.92 8.35 2.39
CA ALA A 209 -15.25 7.98 2.87
C ALA A 209 -16.23 9.17 2.76
N ALA A 210 -15.79 10.37 3.12
CA ALA A 210 -16.58 11.59 2.97
C ALA A 210 -16.87 11.91 1.49
N ARG A 211 -15.85 11.85 0.62
CA ARG A 211 -15.95 12.22 -0.80
C ARG A 211 -16.87 11.29 -1.60
N PHE A 212 -16.90 10.01 -1.26
CA PHE A 212 -17.64 8.97 -1.97
C PHE A 212 -18.88 8.46 -1.21
N ALA A 213 -19.20 9.06 -0.05
CA ALA A 213 -20.30 8.62 0.82
C ALA A 213 -20.23 7.12 1.18
N LEU A 214 -19.01 6.62 1.41
CA LEU A 214 -18.73 5.23 1.76
C LEU A 214 -18.64 5.07 3.28
N PRO A 215 -18.99 3.89 3.83
CA PRO A 215 -18.77 3.60 5.24
C PRO A 215 -17.27 3.59 5.54
N ARG A 216 -16.89 4.20 6.66
CA ARG A 216 -15.52 4.08 7.16
C ARG A 216 -15.29 2.65 7.70
N PRO A 217 -14.15 2.03 7.40
CA PRO A 217 -13.75 0.79 8.05
C PRO A 217 -13.71 0.94 9.57
N GLU A 218 -14.01 -0.15 10.29
CA GLU A 218 -13.90 -0.16 11.74
C GLU A 218 -12.43 0.12 12.17
N GLY A 219 -12.23 1.03 13.12
CA GLY A 219 -10.89 1.46 13.54
C GLY A 219 -10.39 2.76 12.89
N TYR A 220 -11.19 3.42 12.05
CA TYR A 220 -10.92 4.70 11.39
C TYR A 220 -11.96 5.80 11.69
#